data_AF-A0A8C1KJ96-F1
#
_entry.id   AF-A0A8C1KJ96-F1
#
_cell.length_a   1.000
_cell.length_b   1.000
_cell.length_c   1.000
_cell.angle_alpha   90.00
_cell.angle_beta   90.00
_cell.angle_gamma   90.00
#
_symmetry.space_group_name_H-M   'P 1'
#
loop_
_entity.id
_entity.type
_entity.pdbx_description
1 polymer ?
#
loop_
_entity_poly.entity_id
_entity_poly.type
_entity_poly.pdbx_seq_one_letter_code
_entity_poly.pdbx_strand_id
1 'polypeptide(L)'
;MTSTSCVVLISLLVQLSGAICPQGCLCISDILNCGSSGLDRFPNPLPFTTSVLDLSHNRLTWLAAGNFYGVPRLHTLRMSHNRISLLSPGAFHNISRLRYLDLSSNKLQVVGKYHFQDLPALEVLLLYNNRLTRVESNTLMGLGSLRKVYFSFNQITDFPFFSIRKHSHPNLVTLDLSSNRLFRLPVDDIVVLPFAVQKGLFLHNNSLECDCSMYRMFWHWEQKGYPSVKDYKDDYKCLMYGEPQISINFLRSSHYFENCTIGKMISLISPKADKIVYEGEQVRLDCTGTLNGEDLSYSWVTPHQENISQLIQNGTLRLNQDGSLEILAAQSIDSGVYQCTAVDNTRMVNESREVNLTVVAQCMEEPFNTGYTTLMGCVVTLVLILMYLYLTPCRCGCCKPPPPSPSISTSGEDRCTLASIFAAPSTDRLKSKSQSDRHVVFLEPLLMGKNGQPFVVEQPTIEWDTENFTIIRERNDSE
;
A
#
# COMPACT_ATOMS: atom_id res chain seq x y z
N MET A 1 35.13 -46.83 -38.75
CA MET A 1 34.42 -46.93 -37.44
C MET A 1 34.38 -45.60 -36.68
N THR A 2 34.41 -44.43 -37.35
CA THR A 2 34.49 -43.11 -36.69
C THR A 2 33.27 -42.21 -36.94
N SER A 3 32.46 -42.50 -37.97
CA SER A 3 31.28 -41.69 -38.32
C SER A 3 30.05 -42.03 -37.47
N THR A 4 29.82 -43.31 -37.18
CA THR A 4 28.69 -43.75 -36.34
C THR A 4 28.86 -43.33 -34.88
N SER A 5 30.07 -43.35 -34.33
CA SER A 5 30.34 -42.86 -32.96
C SER A 5 30.14 -41.35 -32.83
N CYS A 6 30.39 -40.56 -33.88
CA CYS A 6 30.18 -39.11 -33.87
C CYS A 6 28.69 -38.76 -33.95
N VAL A 7 27.91 -39.47 -34.75
CA VAL A 7 26.44 -39.29 -34.82
C VAL A 7 25.78 -39.74 -33.52
N VAL A 8 26.25 -40.83 -32.92
CA VAL A 8 25.77 -41.28 -31.60
C VAL A 8 26.14 -40.26 -30.52
N LEU A 9 27.38 -39.71 -30.52
CA LEU A 9 27.76 -38.64 -29.59
C LEU A 9 26.95 -37.36 -29.80
N ILE A 10 26.71 -36.93 -31.04
CA ILE A 10 25.90 -35.75 -31.36
C ILE A 10 24.43 -35.99 -30.98
N SER A 11 23.90 -37.20 -31.20
CA SER A 11 22.54 -37.55 -30.75
C SER A 11 22.43 -37.65 -29.22
N LEU A 12 23.46 -38.11 -28.52
CA LEU A 12 23.55 -38.06 -27.05
C LEU A 12 23.71 -36.61 -26.57
N LEU A 13 24.51 -35.78 -27.25
CA LEU A 13 24.70 -34.36 -26.90
C LEU A 13 23.45 -33.52 -27.19
N VAL A 14 22.66 -33.86 -28.22
CA VAL A 14 21.33 -33.28 -28.50
C VAL A 14 20.31 -33.76 -27.46
N GLN A 15 20.40 -35.02 -26.99
CA GLN A 15 19.60 -35.51 -25.85
C GLN A 15 20.00 -34.88 -24.51
N LEU A 16 21.24 -34.39 -24.37
CA LEU A 16 21.73 -33.67 -23.19
C LEU A 16 21.50 -32.14 -23.23
N SER A 17 20.97 -31.57 -24.33
CA SER A 17 20.87 -30.11 -24.51
C SER A 17 19.46 -29.56 -24.77
N GLY A 18 18.41 -30.36 -24.58
CA GLY A 18 17.03 -29.88 -24.59
C GLY A 18 16.20 -30.64 -23.58
N ALA A 19 16.02 -30.08 -22.38
CA ALA A 19 15.00 -30.61 -21.49
C ALA A 19 13.66 -30.55 -22.22
N ILE A 20 13.11 -31.74 -22.49
CA ILE A 20 11.89 -31.93 -23.29
C ILE A 20 10.76 -31.18 -22.60
N CYS A 21 10.01 -30.40 -23.37
CA CYS A 21 8.86 -29.68 -22.85
C CYS A 21 7.87 -30.66 -22.23
N PRO A 22 7.45 -30.48 -20.96
CA PRO A 22 6.51 -31.41 -20.32
C PRO A 22 5.22 -31.54 -21.13
N GLN A 23 4.65 -32.75 -21.15
CA GLN A 23 3.41 -33.00 -21.89
C GLN A 23 2.27 -32.13 -21.35
N GLY A 24 1.55 -31.47 -22.25
CA GLY A 24 0.48 -30.55 -21.90
C GLY A 24 0.96 -29.14 -21.55
N CYS A 25 2.26 -28.85 -21.64
CA CYS A 25 2.82 -27.52 -21.44
C CYS A 25 3.33 -26.91 -22.75
N LEU A 26 3.41 -25.59 -22.77
CA LEU A 26 4.00 -24.77 -23.81
C LEU A 26 5.33 -24.20 -23.31
N CYS A 27 6.42 -24.48 -24.03
CA CYS A 27 7.75 -23.99 -23.72
C CYS A 27 8.19 -22.97 -24.76
N ILE A 28 8.50 -21.75 -24.33
CA ILE A 28 9.00 -20.68 -25.19
C ILE A 28 10.20 -20.03 -24.48
N SER A 29 11.41 -20.19 -25.04
CA SER A 29 12.65 -19.71 -24.42
C SER A 29 12.84 -20.27 -22.99
N ASP A 30 12.68 -19.43 -21.99
CA ASP A 30 12.79 -19.66 -20.55
C ASP A 30 11.43 -19.59 -19.84
N ILE A 31 10.35 -19.48 -20.60
CA ILE A 31 8.97 -19.49 -20.10
C ILE A 31 8.38 -20.88 -20.32
N LEU A 32 7.90 -21.48 -19.23
CA LEU A 32 7.16 -22.74 -19.23
C LEU A 32 5.72 -22.47 -18.77
N ASN A 33 4.77 -22.56 -19.70
CA ASN A 33 3.35 -22.37 -19.43
C ASN A 33 2.60 -23.70 -19.47
N CYS A 34 2.12 -24.14 -18.32
CA CYS A 34 1.30 -25.34 -18.12
C CYS A 34 -0.10 -24.97 -17.58
N GLY A 35 -0.55 -23.73 -17.82
CA GLY A 35 -1.82 -23.22 -17.34
C GLY A 35 -3.01 -23.93 -17.98
N SER A 36 -4.04 -24.24 -17.17
CA SER A 36 -5.27 -24.91 -17.64
C SER A 36 -5.08 -26.27 -18.33
N SER A 37 -3.93 -26.93 -18.10
CA SER A 37 -3.60 -28.21 -18.72
C SER A 37 -4.23 -29.42 -18.04
N GLY A 38 -5.06 -29.20 -17.01
CA GLY A 38 -5.76 -30.27 -16.27
C GLY A 38 -4.83 -31.14 -15.42
N LEU A 39 -3.69 -30.61 -14.98
CA LEU A 39 -2.68 -31.34 -14.23
C LEU A 39 -3.16 -31.71 -12.83
N ASP A 40 -3.25 -33.01 -12.53
CA ASP A 40 -3.48 -33.54 -11.18
C ASP A 40 -2.17 -33.74 -10.39
N ARG A 41 -1.03 -33.78 -11.08
CA ARG A 41 0.32 -33.97 -10.52
C ARG A 41 1.30 -32.95 -11.08
N PHE A 42 2.33 -32.64 -10.30
CA PHE A 42 3.38 -31.71 -10.71
C PHE A 42 4.14 -32.23 -11.95
N PRO A 43 4.35 -31.41 -13.00
CA PRO A 43 5.02 -31.85 -14.21
C PRO A 43 6.54 -31.92 -13.98
N ASN A 44 7.10 -33.13 -14.07
CA ASN A 44 8.54 -33.38 -14.03
C ASN A 44 8.96 -34.19 -15.28
N PRO A 45 10.17 -33.98 -15.82
CA PRO A 45 11.19 -33.00 -15.43
C PRO A 45 10.88 -31.58 -15.95
N LEU A 46 11.33 -30.55 -15.22
CA LEU A 46 11.26 -29.16 -15.68
C LEU A 46 12.55 -28.76 -16.43
N PRO A 47 12.48 -27.92 -17.49
CA PRO A 47 13.66 -27.42 -18.18
C PRO A 47 14.55 -26.53 -17.31
N PHE A 48 15.86 -26.80 -17.27
CA PHE A 48 16.80 -26.06 -16.42
C PHE A 48 16.90 -24.56 -16.72
N THR A 49 16.56 -24.16 -17.95
CA THR A 49 16.55 -22.76 -18.39
C THR A 49 15.35 -21.97 -17.87
N THR A 50 14.34 -22.62 -17.29
CA THR A 50 13.07 -21.98 -16.90
C THR A 50 13.29 -20.84 -15.89
N SER A 51 12.84 -19.65 -16.26
CA SER A 51 12.83 -18.44 -15.44
C SER A 51 11.40 -18.06 -15.00
N VAL A 52 10.39 -18.42 -15.80
CA VAL A 52 8.97 -18.19 -15.53
C VAL A 52 8.23 -19.52 -15.66
N LEU A 53 7.56 -19.95 -14.59
CA LEU A 53 6.75 -21.17 -14.56
C LEU A 53 5.31 -20.82 -14.22
N ASP A 54 4.40 -21.16 -15.12
CA ASP A 54 2.95 -21.05 -14.91
C ASP A 54 2.32 -22.44 -14.79
N LEU A 55 1.76 -22.73 -13.62
CA LEU A 55 1.00 -23.94 -13.28
C LEU A 55 -0.43 -23.58 -12.83
N SER A 56 -0.90 -22.37 -13.15
CA SER A 56 -2.21 -21.88 -12.73
C SER A 56 -3.38 -22.68 -13.34
N HIS A 57 -4.55 -22.61 -12.71
CA HIS A 57 -5.79 -23.26 -13.19
C HIS A 57 -5.66 -24.78 -13.42
N ASN A 58 -4.96 -25.47 -12.53
CA ASN A 58 -4.81 -26.92 -12.55
C ASN A 58 -5.51 -27.55 -11.32
N ARG A 59 -5.21 -28.83 -11.04
CA ARG A 59 -5.85 -29.62 -9.98
C ARG A 59 -4.83 -30.11 -8.94
N LEU A 60 -3.66 -29.47 -8.87
CA LEU A 60 -2.60 -29.83 -7.95
C LEU A 60 -3.08 -29.74 -6.50
N THR A 61 -2.81 -30.77 -5.70
CA THR A 61 -3.29 -30.87 -4.31
C THR A 61 -2.21 -30.67 -3.26
N TRP A 62 -0.94 -30.85 -3.63
CA TRP A 62 0.21 -30.70 -2.74
C TRP A 62 1.46 -30.28 -3.51
N LEU A 63 2.44 -29.75 -2.79
CA LEU A 63 3.75 -29.40 -3.33
C LEU A 63 4.83 -30.06 -2.46
N ALA A 64 5.64 -30.92 -3.09
CA ALA A 64 6.67 -31.70 -2.41
C ALA A 64 8.02 -30.97 -2.43
N ALA A 65 8.87 -31.28 -1.45
CA ALA A 65 10.27 -30.89 -1.50
C ALA A 65 10.93 -31.49 -2.75
N GLY A 66 11.74 -30.69 -3.44
CA GLY A 66 12.44 -31.13 -4.66
C GLY A 66 11.70 -30.89 -5.97
N ASN A 67 10.43 -30.46 -5.96
CA ASN A 67 9.69 -30.15 -7.20
C ASN A 67 10.39 -29.08 -8.06
N PHE A 68 11.18 -28.17 -7.48
CA PHE A 68 11.89 -27.12 -8.20
C PHE A 68 13.42 -27.31 -8.25
N TYR A 69 13.97 -28.47 -7.89
CA TYR A 69 15.42 -28.69 -7.92
C TYR A 69 16.04 -28.47 -9.30
N GLY A 70 15.30 -28.76 -10.37
CA GLY A 70 15.78 -28.58 -11.73
C GLY A 70 15.80 -27.13 -12.24
N VAL A 71 15.23 -26.15 -11.52
CA VAL A 71 15.00 -24.78 -12.05
C VAL A 71 15.58 -23.67 -11.17
N PRO A 72 16.89 -23.65 -10.89
CA PRO A 72 17.50 -22.66 -9.97
C PRO A 72 17.46 -21.21 -10.47
N ARG A 73 17.06 -20.99 -11.73
CA ARG A 73 16.92 -19.66 -12.36
C ARG A 73 15.49 -19.11 -12.27
N LEU A 74 14.58 -19.77 -11.55
CA LEU A 74 13.19 -19.36 -11.47
C LEU A 74 13.06 -18.00 -10.76
N HIS A 75 12.40 -17.05 -11.42
CA HIS A 75 12.10 -15.70 -10.91
C HIS A 75 10.61 -15.51 -10.64
N THR A 76 9.75 -16.14 -11.44
CA THR A 76 8.29 -16.04 -11.34
C THR A 76 7.68 -17.43 -11.29
N LEU A 77 6.88 -17.70 -10.26
CA LEU A 77 6.12 -18.93 -10.10
C LEU A 77 4.64 -18.61 -9.90
N ARG A 78 3.79 -19.05 -10.83
CA ARG A 78 2.33 -18.95 -10.74
C ARG A 78 1.73 -20.32 -10.49
N MET A 79 0.99 -20.46 -9.39
CA MET A 79 0.28 -21.69 -9.02
C MET A 79 -1.15 -21.38 -8.53
N SER A 80 -1.71 -20.25 -8.95
CA SER A 80 -3.06 -19.84 -8.57
C SER A 80 -4.14 -20.77 -9.12
N HIS A 81 -5.33 -20.75 -8.51
CA HIS A 81 -6.47 -21.55 -8.95
C HIS A 81 -6.16 -23.05 -9.05
N ASN A 82 -5.51 -23.59 -8.01
CA ASN A 82 -5.27 -25.02 -7.84
C ASN A 82 -6.07 -25.54 -6.62
N ARG A 83 -5.73 -26.75 -6.14
CA ARG A 83 -6.34 -27.37 -4.96
C ARG A 83 -5.32 -27.61 -3.85
N ILE A 84 -4.23 -26.84 -3.84
CA ILE A 84 -3.07 -27.08 -2.97
C ILE A 84 -3.50 -26.85 -1.53
N SER A 85 -3.48 -27.91 -0.72
CA SER A 85 -3.78 -27.86 0.71
C SER A 85 -2.56 -28.11 1.59
N LEU A 86 -1.48 -28.66 1.02
CA LEU A 86 -0.27 -29.02 1.75
C LEU A 86 0.98 -28.55 0.99
N LEU A 87 1.87 -27.86 1.69
CA LEU A 87 3.22 -27.54 1.24
C LEU A 87 4.19 -28.33 2.12
N SER A 88 5.10 -29.10 1.54
CA SER A 88 6.18 -29.71 2.31
C SER A 88 7.15 -28.64 2.83
N PRO A 89 7.78 -28.84 4.00
CA PRO A 89 8.93 -28.03 4.41
C PRO A 89 10.00 -28.02 3.32
N GLY A 90 10.53 -26.84 2.97
CA GLY A 90 11.48 -26.71 1.86
C GLY A 90 10.89 -26.99 0.48
N ALA A 91 9.56 -26.89 0.29
CA ALA A 91 8.93 -27.01 -1.02
C ALA A 91 9.55 -26.06 -2.07
N PHE A 92 10.01 -24.89 -1.64
CA PHE A 92 10.66 -23.88 -2.49
C PHE A 92 12.19 -23.87 -2.36
N HIS A 93 12.79 -24.95 -1.88
CA HIS A 93 14.24 -25.06 -1.81
C HIS A 93 14.86 -25.01 -3.23
N ASN A 94 16.07 -24.44 -3.33
CA ASN A 94 16.85 -24.25 -4.57
C ASN A 94 16.35 -23.17 -5.55
N ILE A 95 15.25 -22.46 -5.27
CA ILE A 95 14.77 -21.32 -6.07
C ILE A 95 14.95 -19.97 -5.35
N SER A 96 16.15 -19.74 -4.81
CA SER A 96 16.49 -18.55 -4.02
C SER A 96 16.41 -17.21 -4.78
N ARG A 97 16.31 -17.26 -6.11
CA ARG A 97 16.16 -16.10 -7.01
C ARG A 97 14.70 -15.71 -7.27
N LEU A 98 13.75 -16.47 -6.73
CA LEU A 98 12.33 -16.22 -6.93
C LEU A 98 11.95 -14.83 -6.38
N ARG A 99 11.32 -14.01 -7.21
CA ARG A 99 10.85 -12.65 -6.88
C ARG A 99 9.35 -12.58 -6.74
N TYR A 100 8.63 -13.41 -7.49
CA TYR A 100 7.16 -13.44 -7.51
C TYR A 100 6.66 -14.86 -7.27
N LEU A 101 5.84 -15.02 -6.23
CA LEU A 101 5.18 -16.28 -5.90
C LEU A 101 3.68 -16.06 -5.76
N ASP A 102 2.92 -16.75 -6.61
CA ASP A 102 1.46 -16.74 -6.56
C ASP A 102 0.89 -18.12 -6.17
N LEU A 103 0.34 -18.18 -4.96
CA LEU A 103 -0.36 -19.33 -4.37
C LEU A 103 -1.83 -18.98 -4.08
N SER A 104 -2.36 -17.92 -4.69
CA SER A 104 -3.73 -17.48 -4.48
C SER A 104 -4.77 -18.50 -4.96
N SER A 105 -6.01 -18.40 -4.47
CA SER A 105 -7.11 -19.26 -4.91
C SER A 105 -6.78 -20.76 -4.78
N ASN A 106 -6.25 -21.16 -3.61
CA ASN A 106 -5.88 -22.54 -3.25
C ASN A 106 -6.65 -22.98 -1.99
N LYS A 107 -6.19 -24.04 -1.32
CA LYS A 107 -6.82 -24.62 -0.12
C LYS A 107 -5.89 -24.63 1.09
N LEU A 108 -4.90 -23.74 1.12
CA LEU A 108 -3.92 -23.66 2.21
C LEU A 108 -4.62 -23.24 3.51
N GLN A 109 -4.37 -23.98 4.59
CA GLN A 109 -4.95 -23.70 5.91
C GLN A 109 -3.94 -23.10 6.89
N VAL A 110 -2.66 -23.43 6.71
CA VAL A 110 -1.55 -22.98 7.54
C VAL A 110 -0.35 -22.71 6.62
N VAL A 111 0.33 -21.62 6.89
CA VAL A 111 1.67 -21.32 6.37
C VAL A 111 2.56 -20.93 7.55
N GLY A 112 3.86 -21.12 7.38
CA GLY A 112 4.84 -21.02 8.45
C GLY A 112 6.25 -20.82 7.89
N LYS A 113 7.20 -20.47 8.77
CA LYS A 113 8.57 -20.06 8.38
C LYS A 113 9.24 -21.03 7.41
N TYR A 114 9.15 -22.33 7.72
CA TYR A 114 9.82 -23.41 7.01
C TYR A 114 9.33 -23.61 5.56
N HIS A 115 8.21 -22.99 5.19
CA HIS A 115 7.76 -22.97 3.80
C HIS A 115 8.54 -21.95 2.97
N PHE A 116 8.80 -20.75 3.50
CA PHE A 116 9.31 -19.61 2.72
C PHE A 116 10.75 -19.19 3.05
N GLN A 117 11.38 -19.78 4.07
CA GLN A 117 12.70 -19.36 4.58
C GLN A 117 13.82 -19.31 3.52
N ASP A 118 13.72 -20.08 2.43
CA ASP A 118 14.74 -20.17 1.38
C ASP A 118 14.50 -19.19 0.21
N LEU A 119 13.65 -18.17 0.42
CA LEU A 119 13.25 -17.18 -0.59
C LEU A 119 13.71 -15.74 -0.25
N PRO A 120 15.01 -15.46 -0.09
CA PRO A 120 15.49 -14.14 0.34
C PRO A 120 15.25 -13.03 -0.69
N ALA A 121 15.12 -13.38 -1.97
CA ALA A 121 14.87 -12.46 -3.08
C ALA A 121 13.38 -12.20 -3.35
N LEU A 122 12.47 -12.81 -2.58
CA LEU A 122 11.03 -12.69 -2.83
C LEU A 122 10.55 -11.26 -2.58
N GLU A 123 9.92 -10.66 -3.58
CA GLU A 123 9.37 -9.30 -3.53
C GLU A 123 7.85 -9.31 -3.36
N VAL A 124 7.17 -10.26 -4.01
CA VAL A 124 5.71 -10.36 -4.03
C VAL A 124 5.26 -11.77 -3.66
N LEU A 125 4.42 -11.85 -2.62
CA LEU A 125 3.80 -13.08 -2.16
C LEU A 125 2.27 -12.95 -2.18
N LEU A 126 1.61 -13.76 -3.01
CA LEU A 126 0.16 -13.80 -3.11
C LEU A 126 -0.38 -15.07 -2.44
N LEU A 127 -1.15 -14.89 -1.37
CA LEU A 127 -1.81 -15.96 -0.61
C LEU A 127 -3.31 -15.69 -0.43
N TYR A 128 -3.87 -14.72 -1.17
CA TYR A 128 -5.27 -14.38 -1.08
C TYR A 128 -6.19 -15.51 -1.55
N ASN A 129 -7.45 -15.52 -1.11
CA ASN A 129 -8.43 -16.55 -1.44
C ASN A 129 -7.95 -17.97 -1.10
N ASN A 130 -7.51 -18.16 0.14
CA ASN A 130 -7.14 -19.46 0.71
C ASN A 130 -8.03 -19.75 1.94
N ARG A 131 -7.59 -20.63 2.83
CA ARG A 131 -8.30 -20.99 4.07
C ARG A 131 -7.42 -20.75 5.30
N LEU A 132 -6.49 -19.79 5.21
CA LEU A 132 -5.55 -19.51 6.28
C LEU A 132 -6.31 -19.00 7.50
N THR A 133 -6.15 -19.67 8.63
CA THR A 133 -6.79 -19.27 9.90
C THR A 133 -5.87 -18.42 10.77
N ARG A 134 -4.57 -18.56 10.57
CA ARG A 134 -3.51 -17.89 11.33
C ARG A 134 -2.25 -17.82 10.48
N VAL A 135 -1.46 -16.77 10.68
CA VAL A 135 -0.12 -16.60 10.10
C VAL A 135 0.86 -16.62 11.25
N GLU A 136 1.73 -17.63 11.32
CA GLU A 136 2.68 -17.75 12.43
C GLU A 136 3.63 -16.54 12.47
N SER A 137 4.02 -16.13 13.68
CA SER A 137 4.87 -14.95 13.94
C SER A 137 6.15 -14.88 13.12
N ASN A 138 6.70 -16.03 12.70
CA ASN A 138 7.95 -16.10 11.96
C ASN A 138 7.76 -16.48 10.48
N THR A 139 6.52 -16.51 9.97
CA THR A 139 6.21 -16.95 8.61
C THR A 139 6.98 -16.18 7.55
N LEU A 140 7.08 -14.86 7.71
CA LEU A 140 7.76 -13.98 6.76
C LEU A 140 9.24 -13.76 7.08
N MET A 141 9.75 -14.35 8.18
CA MET A 141 11.15 -14.18 8.59
C MET A 141 12.09 -14.76 7.52
N GLY A 142 13.10 -13.97 7.11
CA GLY A 142 14.06 -14.34 6.06
C GLY A 142 13.72 -13.80 4.68
N LEU A 143 12.50 -13.28 4.47
CA LEU A 143 12.07 -12.63 3.22
C LEU A 143 12.56 -11.17 3.15
N GLY A 144 13.88 -10.95 3.13
CA GLY A 144 14.47 -9.60 3.25
C GLY A 144 14.12 -8.62 2.12
N SER A 145 13.76 -9.14 0.95
CA SER A 145 13.40 -8.32 -0.23
C SER A 145 11.90 -8.06 -0.37
N LEU A 146 11.08 -8.51 0.60
CA LEU A 146 9.63 -8.50 0.48
C LEU A 146 9.07 -7.08 0.43
N ARG A 147 8.24 -6.82 -0.57
CA ARG A 147 7.61 -5.52 -0.84
C ARG A 147 6.09 -5.57 -0.70
N LYS A 148 5.47 -6.66 -1.14
CA LYS A 148 4.00 -6.81 -1.13
C LYS A 148 3.60 -8.20 -0.67
N VAL A 149 2.66 -8.26 0.26
CA VAL A 149 2.06 -9.51 0.74
C VAL A 149 0.55 -9.38 0.77
N TYR A 150 -0.13 -10.36 0.18
CA TYR A 150 -1.58 -10.38 0.08
C TYR A 150 -2.15 -11.62 0.79
N PHE A 151 -2.90 -11.40 1.85
CA PHE A 151 -3.60 -12.40 2.65
C PHE A 151 -5.12 -12.23 2.60
N SER A 152 -5.65 -11.40 1.71
CA SER A 152 -7.09 -11.14 1.64
C SER A 152 -7.91 -12.39 1.33
N PHE A 153 -9.20 -12.37 1.69
CA PHE A 153 -10.11 -13.52 1.49
C PHE A 153 -9.58 -14.81 2.14
N ASN A 154 -9.15 -14.70 3.39
CA ASN A 154 -8.78 -15.83 4.23
C ASN A 154 -9.67 -15.84 5.49
N GLN A 155 -9.26 -16.58 6.52
CA GLN A 155 -9.99 -16.73 7.79
C GLN A 155 -9.11 -16.30 8.97
N ILE A 156 -8.17 -15.37 8.75
CA ILE A 156 -7.18 -14.95 9.73
C ILE A 156 -7.89 -14.20 10.86
N THR A 157 -7.66 -14.64 12.09
CA THR A 157 -8.27 -14.07 13.30
C THR A 157 -7.38 -13.06 14.02
N ASP A 158 -6.06 -13.22 13.88
CA ASP A 158 -5.05 -12.47 14.62
C ASP A 158 -4.10 -11.71 13.69
N PHE A 159 -3.71 -10.49 14.08
CA PHE A 159 -2.81 -9.66 13.29
C PHE A 159 -1.35 -10.15 13.38
N PRO A 160 -0.60 -10.32 12.27
CA PRO A 160 0.72 -10.97 12.25
C PRO A 160 1.90 -10.04 12.60
N PHE A 161 1.80 -9.17 13.61
CA PHE A 161 2.75 -8.05 13.80
C PHE A 161 4.20 -8.49 14.06
N PHE A 162 4.41 -9.63 14.74
CA PHE A 162 5.77 -10.14 15.05
C PHE A 162 6.60 -10.40 13.79
N SER A 163 5.94 -10.68 12.66
CA SER A 163 6.61 -10.88 11.38
C SER A 163 7.17 -9.59 10.78
N ILE A 164 6.68 -8.39 11.15
CA ILE A 164 6.86 -7.15 10.39
C ILE A 164 7.50 -6.04 11.24
N ARG A 165 8.42 -6.40 12.14
CA ARG A 165 9.14 -5.40 12.94
C ARG A 165 10.02 -4.51 12.05
N LYS A 166 10.24 -3.25 12.47
CA LYS A 166 10.92 -2.14 11.76
C LYS A 166 12.25 -2.49 11.05
N HIS A 167 12.93 -3.57 11.42
CA HIS A 167 14.20 -4.00 10.82
C HIS A 167 14.13 -5.33 10.04
N SER A 168 13.01 -6.06 10.11
CA SER A 168 12.88 -7.38 9.46
C SER A 168 12.57 -7.25 7.97
N HIS A 169 11.74 -6.27 7.59
CA HIS A 169 11.26 -6.08 6.21
C HIS A 169 11.33 -4.61 5.80
N PRO A 170 12.53 -4.07 5.55
CA PRO A 170 12.74 -2.65 5.29
C PRO A 170 12.04 -2.16 4.01
N ASN A 171 11.76 -3.06 3.07
CA ASN A 171 11.18 -2.74 1.76
C ASN A 171 9.67 -2.98 1.69
N LEU A 172 9.02 -3.40 2.78
CA LEU A 172 7.59 -3.71 2.76
C LEU A 172 6.77 -2.42 2.60
N VAL A 173 5.90 -2.42 1.60
CA VAL A 173 5.00 -1.31 1.28
C VAL A 173 3.54 -1.73 1.34
N THR A 174 3.22 -3.00 1.05
CA THR A 174 1.84 -3.47 1.01
C THR A 174 1.66 -4.71 1.88
N LEU A 175 0.72 -4.63 2.81
CA LEU A 175 0.19 -5.76 3.56
C LEU A 175 -1.33 -5.73 3.47
N ASP A 176 -1.89 -6.63 2.66
CA ASP A 176 -3.33 -6.75 2.52
C ASP A 176 -3.87 -7.87 3.42
N LEU A 177 -4.61 -7.47 4.44
CA LEU A 177 -5.32 -8.34 5.39
C LEU A 177 -6.84 -8.13 5.30
N SER A 178 -7.33 -7.52 4.22
CA SER A 178 -8.77 -7.29 4.02
C SER A 178 -9.54 -8.60 3.91
N SER A 179 -10.86 -8.57 4.10
CA SER A 179 -11.72 -9.76 3.90
C SER A 179 -11.24 -10.98 4.71
N ASN A 180 -10.99 -10.76 6.00
CA ASN A 180 -10.56 -11.78 6.96
C ASN A 180 -11.50 -11.77 8.18
N ARG A 181 -11.07 -12.34 9.31
CA ARG A 181 -11.87 -12.45 10.55
C ARG A 181 -11.16 -11.78 11.73
N LEU A 182 -10.41 -10.72 11.48
CA LEU A 182 -9.76 -9.96 12.54
C LEU A 182 -10.82 -9.36 13.46
N PHE A 183 -10.68 -9.58 14.76
CA PHE A 183 -11.58 -9.05 15.79
C PHE A 183 -10.99 -7.88 16.55
N ARG A 184 -9.70 -7.94 16.91
CA ARG A 184 -8.99 -6.85 17.61
C ARG A 184 -7.71 -6.50 16.88
N LEU A 185 -7.37 -5.22 16.87
CA LEU A 185 -6.13 -4.72 16.29
C LEU A 185 -5.14 -4.33 17.39
N PRO A 186 -3.86 -4.71 17.29
CA PRO A 186 -2.81 -4.23 18.19
C PRO A 186 -2.40 -2.81 17.78
N VAL A 187 -3.24 -1.81 18.11
CA VAL A 187 -3.08 -0.42 17.66
C VAL A 187 -1.70 0.13 18.02
N ASP A 188 -1.22 -0.11 19.25
CA ASP A 188 0.08 0.34 19.75
C ASP A 188 1.26 -0.19 18.91
N ASP A 189 1.15 -1.40 18.37
CA ASP A 189 2.16 -1.98 17.49
C ASP A 189 2.04 -1.46 16.05
N ILE A 190 0.81 -1.19 15.58
CA ILE A 190 0.55 -0.71 14.22
C ILE A 190 1.06 0.72 14.04
N VAL A 191 0.87 1.59 15.04
CA VAL A 191 1.29 3.01 14.96
C VAL A 191 2.81 3.19 14.90
N VAL A 192 3.59 2.23 15.39
CA VAL A 192 5.06 2.26 15.33
C VAL A 192 5.64 1.60 14.06
N LEU A 193 4.78 1.04 13.19
CA LEU A 193 5.22 0.48 11.91
C LEU A 193 5.81 1.56 10.99
N PRO A 194 6.70 1.21 10.06
CA PRO A 194 7.16 2.14 9.04
C PRO A 194 5.98 2.79 8.30
N PHE A 195 6.07 4.09 8.02
CA PHE A 195 5.03 4.86 7.33
C PHE A 195 4.56 4.20 6.03
N ALA A 196 5.49 3.63 5.26
CA ALA A 196 5.18 2.91 4.02
C ALA A 196 4.24 1.72 4.26
N VAL A 197 4.44 0.97 5.35
CA VAL A 197 3.59 -0.16 5.73
C VAL A 197 2.22 0.33 6.19
N GLN A 198 2.16 1.36 7.04
CA GLN A 198 0.88 1.92 7.50
C GLN A 198 0.02 2.40 6.33
N LYS A 199 0.63 3.09 5.35
CA LYS A 199 -0.06 3.60 4.15
C LYS A 199 -0.63 2.47 3.28
N GLY A 200 0.06 1.33 3.21
CA GLY A 200 -0.35 0.16 2.41
C GLY A 200 -0.88 -1.01 3.25
N LEU A 201 -1.40 -0.73 4.45
CA LEU A 201 -2.02 -1.73 5.32
C LEU A 201 -3.54 -1.73 5.10
N PHE A 202 -4.06 -2.76 4.43
CA PHE A 202 -5.48 -2.89 4.14
C PHE A 202 -6.15 -3.81 5.17
N LEU A 203 -7.19 -3.29 5.84
CA LEU A 203 -7.89 -3.98 6.94
C LEU A 203 -9.41 -3.99 6.79
N HIS A 204 -9.94 -3.46 5.68
CA HIS A 204 -11.38 -3.41 5.41
C HIS A 204 -12.00 -4.81 5.32
N ASN A 205 -13.33 -4.89 5.44
CA ASN A 205 -14.08 -6.15 5.42
C ASN A 205 -13.58 -7.18 6.45
N ASN A 206 -13.32 -6.73 7.69
CA ASN A 206 -13.04 -7.57 8.86
C ASN A 206 -14.14 -7.37 9.92
N SER A 207 -14.20 -8.29 10.89
CA SER A 207 -15.16 -8.24 12.00
C SER A 207 -14.60 -7.53 13.22
N LEU A 208 -14.10 -6.30 13.03
CA LEU A 208 -13.38 -5.54 14.07
C LEU A 208 -14.31 -5.20 15.26
N GLU A 209 -13.80 -5.20 16.48
CA GLU A 209 -14.47 -4.66 17.66
C GLU A 209 -14.39 -3.12 17.63
N CYS A 210 -15.53 -2.45 17.86
CA CYS A 210 -15.54 -1.01 17.94
C CYS A 210 -14.89 -0.55 19.24
N ASP A 211 -13.69 0.01 19.16
CA ASP A 211 -13.02 0.66 20.28
C ASP A 211 -12.45 2.04 19.89
N CYS A 212 -12.21 2.89 20.91
CA CYS A 212 -11.69 4.24 20.69
C CYS A 212 -10.27 4.28 20.11
N SER A 213 -9.41 3.31 20.40
CA SER A 213 -8.02 3.28 19.91
C SER A 213 -7.98 2.99 18.42
N MET A 214 -8.74 1.98 17.98
CA MET A 214 -8.94 1.61 16.59
C MET A 214 -9.52 2.79 15.79
N TYR A 215 -10.64 3.37 16.28
CA TYR A 215 -11.28 4.50 15.61
C TYR A 215 -10.31 5.67 15.40
N ARG A 216 -9.54 6.03 16.44
CA ARG A 216 -8.56 7.12 16.37
C ARG A 216 -7.47 6.86 15.32
N MET A 217 -6.96 5.64 15.25
CA MET A 217 -5.96 5.26 14.25
C MET A 217 -6.51 5.42 12.83
N PHE A 218 -7.70 4.89 12.55
CA PHE A 218 -8.30 5.00 11.22
C PHE A 218 -8.72 6.43 10.87
N TRP A 219 -9.23 7.19 11.84
CA TRP A 219 -9.50 8.61 11.66
C TRP A 219 -8.22 9.38 11.28
N HIS A 220 -7.10 9.11 11.95
CA HIS A 220 -5.81 9.70 11.59
C HIS A 220 -5.37 9.34 10.17
N TRP A 221 -5.52 8.08 9.78
CA TRP A 221 -5.21 7.62 8.41
C TRP A 221 -6.11 8.25 7.36
N GLU A 222 -7.38 8.47 7.68
CA GLU A 222 -8.33 9.20 6.83
C GLU A 222 -7.89 10.65 6.61
N GLN A 223 -7.54 11.36 7.69
CA GLN A 223 -7.02 12.74 7.59
C GLN A 223 -5.73 12.81 6.78
N LYS A 224 -4.85 11.81 6.91
CA LYS A 224 -3.62 11.69 6.11
C LYS A 224 -3.88 11.27 4.65
N GLY A 225 -5.10 10.90 4.28
CA GLY A 225 -5.45 10.45 2.94
C GLY A 225 -4.80 9.12 2.54
N TYR A 226 -4.64 8.19 3.48
CA TYR A 226 -4.07 6.87 3.16
C TYR A 226 -5.02 6.11 2.23
N PRO A 227 -4.53 5.54 1.10
CA PRO A 227 -5.37 4.81 0.14
C PRO A 227 -6.12 3.64 0.78
N SER A 228 -5.50 2.96 1.76
CA SER A 228 -6.10 1.86 2.50
C SER A 228 -7.38 2.21 3.26
N VAL A 229 -7.61 3.50 3.54
CA VAL A 229 -8.83 4.01 4.19
C VAL A 229 -9.70 4.77 3.21
N LYS A 230 -9.09 5.64 2.40
CA LYS A 230 -9.80 6.50 1.45
C LYS A 230 -10.61 5.69 0.43
N ASP A 231 -10.01 4.64 -0.14
CA ASP A 231 -10.61 3.89 -1.24
C ASP A 231 -11.64 2.86 -0.75
N TYR A 232 -11.57 2.48 0.54
CA TYR A 232 -12.37 1.41 1.15
C TYR A 232 -13.21 1.88 2.34
N LYS A 233 -13.51 3.18 2.42
CA LYS A 233 -14.20 3.81 3.57
C LYS A 233 -15.51 3.10 3.91
N ASP A 234 -16.25 2.66 2.91
CA ASP A 234 -17.56 2.04 3.09
C ASP A 234 -17.49 0.57 3.55
N ASP A 235 -16.33 -0.07 3.39
CA ASP A 235 -16.05 -1.45 3.77
C ASP A 235 -15.52 -1.60 5.21
N TYR A 236 -15.19 -0.49 5.87
CA TYR A 236 -14.78 -0.49 7.27
C TYR A 236 -15.99 -0.52 8.20
N LYS A 237 -16.23 -1.69 8.78
CA LYS A 237 -17.29 -1.93 9.75
C LYS A 237 -16.70 -2.47 11.05
N CYS A 238 -17.36 -2.17 12.17
CA CYS A 238 -17.02 -2.75 13.46
C CYS A 238 -18.27 -3.18 14.23
N LEU A 239 -18.08 -4.07 15.20
CA LEU A 239 -19.09 -4.66 16.08
C LEU A 239 -19.06 -3.93 17.43
N MET A 240 -20.22 -3.43 17.86
CA MET A 240 -20.36 -2.78 19.18
C MET A 240 -20.31 -3.83 20.31
N TYR A 241 -19.75 -3.46 21.47
CA TYR A 241 -19.60 -4.36 22.62
C TYR A 241 -20.91 -5.07 22.98
N GLY A 242 -20.86 -6.41 23.06
CA GLY A 242 -21.86 -7.22 23.76
C GLY A 242 -23.01 -7.77 22.92
N GLU A 243 -23.25 -7.28 21.70
CA GLU A 243 -24.26 -7.86 20.80
C GLU A 243 -23.76 -8.04 19.36
N PRO A 244 -23.73 -9.27 18.81
CA PRO A 244 -23.28 -9.54 17.44
C PRO A 244 -24.23 -9.03 16.34
N GLN A 245 -25.29 -8.29 16.69
CA GLN A 245 -26.35 -7.87 15.77
C GLN A 245 -26.18 -6.43 15.25
N ILE A 246 -25.28 -5.62 15.84
CA ILE A 246 -25.11 -4.21 15.45
C ILE A 246 -23.69 -4.00 14.89
N SER A 247 -23.60 -4.09 13.56
CA SER A 247 -22.42 -3.71 12.78
C SER A 247 -22.61 -2.29 12.25
N ILE A 248 -21.69 -1.38 12.58
CA ILE A 248 -21.72 0.01 12.11
C ILE A 248 -20.53 0.29 11.19
N ASN A 249 -20.75 1.14 10.18
CA ASN A 249 -19.62 1.78 9.52
C ASN A 249 -19.11 2.91 10.42
N PHE A 250 -17.99 2.66 11.11
CA PHE A 250 -17.48 3.56 12.14
C PHE A 250 -16.90 4.86 11.57
N LEU A 251 -16.39 4.85 10.33
CA LEU A 251 -15.88 6.05 9.66
C LEU A 251 -17.00 6.98 9.17
N ARG A 252 -18.21 6.46 8.97
CA ARG A 252 -19.41 7.25 8.66
C ARG A 252 -20.18 7.66 9.92
N SER A 253 -20.00 6.91 11.02
CA SER A 253 -20.79 7.06 12.25
C SER A 253 -19.93 7.63 13.38
N SER A 254 -19.27 8.77 13.14
CA SER A 254 -18.34 9.40 14.08
C SER A 254 -18.97 9.78 15.43
N HIS A 255 -20.29 10.00 15.47
CA HIS A 255 -21.02 10.38 16.68
C HIS A 255 -20.88 9.36 17.83
N TYR A 256 -20.73 8.06 17.51
CA TYR A 256 -20.48 7.02 18.53
C TYR A 256 -19.12 7.16 19.23
N PHE A 257 -18.20 7.94 18.66
CA PHE A 257 -16.83 8.11 19.13
C PHE A 257 -16.54 9.55 19.59
N GLU A 258 -17.55 10.41 19.74
CA GLU A 258 -17.39 11.79 20.23
C GLU A 258 -16.75 11.87 21.62
N ASN A 259 -17.07 10.92 22.50
CA ASN A 259 -16.49 10.83 23.84
C ASN A 259 -15.10 10.18 23.88
N CYS A 260 -14.57 9.73 22.74
CA CYS A 260 -13.22 9.16 22.68
C CYS A 260 -12.18 10.29 22.77
N THR A 261 -11.76 10.63 23.99
CA THR A 261 -10.75 11.67 24.28
C THR A 261 -9.51 11.54 23.39
N ILE A 262 -9.23 12.55 22.57
CA ILE A 262 -8.13 12.54 21.59
C ILE A 262 -6.74 12.48 22.28
N GLY A 263 -6.66 12.77 23.58
CA GLY A 263 -5.41 12.74 24.36
C GLY A 263 -4.64 11.41 24.35
N LYS A 264 -5.30 10.26 24.10
CA LYS A 264 -4.64 8.95 23.91
C LYS A 264 -4.13 8.69 22.48
N MET A 265 -4.47 9.54 21.51
CA MET A 265 -4.01 9.43 20.11
C MET A 265 -2.55 9.85 19.98
N ILE A 266 -2.06 10.78 20.80
CA ILE A 266 -0.73 11.38 20.62
C ILE A 266 0.33 10.68 21.51
N SER A 267 -0.07 10.05 22.62
CA SER A 267 0.77 9.07 23.33
C SER A 267 1.19 7.89 22.44
N LEU A 268 0.44 7.64 21.37
CA LEU A 268 0.72 6.62 20.35
C LEU A 268 1.67 7.09 19.24
N ILE A 269 1.76 8.41 19.00
CA ILE A 269 2.58 9.02 17.94
C ILE A 269 3.99 9.34 18.46
N SER A 270 4.10 9.74 19.73
CA SER A 270 5.37 9.98 20.43
C SER A 270 5.44 9.16 21.72
N PRO A 271 5.73 7.85 21.65
CA PRO A 271 5.84 6.99 22.85
C PRO A 271 7.00 7.37 23.79
N LYS A 272 7.82 8.36 23.41
CA LYS A 272 8.91 8.94 24.20
C LYS A 272 8.64 10.36 24.70
N ALA A 273 7.44 10.91 24.49
CA ALA A 273 7.09 12.22 25.02
C ALA A 273 6.54 12.07 26.45
N ASP A 274 7.16 12.77 27.41
CA ASP A 274 6.70 12.78 28.79
C ASP A 274 5.44 13.64 28.95
N LYS A 275 5.30 14.67 28.10
CA LYS A 275 4.14 15.57 28.09
C LYS A 275 3.75 16.00 26.68
N ILE A 276 2.45 16.06 26.41
CA ILE A 276 1.90 16.32 25.08
C ILE A 276 0.75 17.32 25.21
N VAL A 277 0.77 18.34 24.36
CA VAL A 277 -0.04 19.56 24.50
C VAL A 277 -0.47 20.07 23.12
N TYR A 278 -1.65 20.67 22.99
CA TYR A 278 -2.07 21.34 21.76
C TYR A 278 -1.60 22.79 21.67
N GLU A 279 -1.42 23.30 20.46
CA GLU A 279 -1.11 24.70 20.24
C GLU A 279 -2.14 25.63 20.91
N GLY A 280 -1.66 26.60 21.69
CA GLY A 280 -2.46 27.53 22.48
C GLY A 280 -2.81 27.08 23.91
N GLU A 281 -2.56 25.82 24.29
CA GLU A 281 -2.80 25.35 25.66
C GLU A 281 -1.68 25.78 26.63
N GLN A 282 -2.06 25.94 27.90
CA GLN A 282 -1.12 26.19 28.98
C GLN A 282 -0.50 24.87 29.50
N VAL A 283 0.82 24.87 29.67
CA VAL A 283 1.62 23.71 30.09
C VAL A 283 2.37 24.04 31.35
N ARG A 284 2.49 23.07 32.26
CA ARG A 284 3.37 23.16 33.43
C ARG A 284 4.36 22.01 33.45
N LEU A 285 5.65 22.26 33.41
CA LEU A 285 6.70 21.25 33.48
C LEU A 285 7.25 21.25 34.91
N ASP A 286 7.10 20.13 35.61
CA ASP A 286 7.51 20.02 37.01
C ASP A 286 8.94 19.47 37.13
N CYS A 287 9.74 20.12 37.97
CA CYS A 287 11.10 19.71 38.31
C CYS A 287 11.15 19.00 39.67
N THR A 288 10.28 18.00 39.88
CA THR A 288 10.26 17.23 41.13
C THR A 288 11.48 16.32 41.21
N GLY A 289 12.40 16.59 42.14
CA GLY A 289 13.61 15.80 42.41
C GLY A 289 13.57 15.09 43.76
N THR A 290 14.69 14.44 44.11
CA THR A 290 14.93 13.80 45.41
C THR A 290 15.58 14.74 46.43
N LEU A 291 16.03 15.91 46.00
CA LEU A 291 16.61 16.95 46.84
C LEU A 291 15.53 17.67 47.67
N ASN A 292 15.62 17.54 49.01
CA ASN A 292 14.80 18.26 49.99
C ASN A 292 15.67 19.23 50.83
N GLY A 293 16.35 20.17 50.17
CA GLY A 293 17.14 21.22 50.81
C GLY A 293 16.30 22.48 51.14
N GLU A 294 16.73 23.28 52.12
CA GLU A 294 16.08 24.55 52.47
C GLU A 294 16.39 25.70 51.47
N ASP A 295 17.52 25.62 50.75
CA ASP A 295 17.95 26.58 49.73
C ASP A 295 18.21 25.88 48.39
N LEU A 296 17.13 25.68 47.63
CA LEU A 296 17.13 25.08 46.29
C LEU A 296 17.03 26.17 45.23
N SER A 297 17.92 26.12 44.24
CA SER A 297 17.83 26.93 43.02
C SER A 297 17.52 26.06 41.81
N TYR A 298 16.68 26.57 40.90
CA TYR A 298 16.22 25.84 39.72
C TYR A 298 16.64 26.56 38.45
N SER A 299 17.05 25.80 37.45
CA SER A 299 17.35 26.29 36.11
C SER A 299 16.79 25.35 35.05
N TRP A 300 16.33 25.92 33.93
CA TRP A 300 15.79 25.17 32.80
C TRP A 300 16.56 25.51 31.53
N VAL A 301 16.78 24.50 30.68
CA VAL A 301 17.29 24.65 29.32
C VAL A 301 16.19 24.27 28.36
N THR A 302 15.85 25.17 27.45
CA THR A 302 14.83 24.93 26.40
C THR A 302 15.41 24.10 25.25
N PRO A 303 14.56 23.53 24.36
CA PRO A 303 15.02 22.80 23.17
C PRO A 303 15.93 23.62 22.24
N HIS A 304 15.79 24.95 22.28
CA HIS A 304 16.60 25.90 21.51
C HIS A 304 17.86 26.37 22.26
N GLN A 305 18.24 25.68 23.33
CA GLN A 305 19.42 25.95 24.16
C GLN A 305 19.37 27.28 24.91
N GLU A 306 18.18 27.81 25.19
CA GLU A 306 18.02 29.01 26.02
C GLU A 306 17.99 28.62 27.50
N ASN A 307 18.72 29.35 28.34
CA ASN A 307 18.79 29.10 29.78
C ASN A 307 17.85 30.03 30.55
N ILE A 308 16.96 29.44 31.33
CA ILE A 308 15.95 30.11 32.16
C ILE A 308 16.33 29.88 33.61
N SER A 309 16.91 30.90 34.24
CA SER A 309 17.40 30.85 35.63
C SER A 309 16.84 31.96 36.54
N GLN A 310 16.07 32.89 35.98
CA GLN A 310 15.44 34.00 36.71
C GLN A 310 13.92 33.93 36.56
N LEU A 311 13.19 34.60 37.47
CA LEU A 311 11.77 34.88 37.32
C LEU A 311 11.56 35.76 36.09
N ILE A 312 11.47 35.14 34.91
CA ILE A 312 11.18 35.81 33.65
C ILE A 312 9.66 35.94 33.53
N GLN A 313 9.17 37.17 33.46
CA GLN A 313 7.81 37.53 33.06
C GLN A 313 7.84 38.17 31.66
N ASN A 314 8.32 37.44 30.65
CA ASN A 314 8.23 37.89 29.26
C ASN A 314 7.51 36.85 28.40
N GLY A 315 6.35 37.28 27.87
CA GLY A 315 5.68 36.74 26.70
C GLY A 315 4.90 35.43 26.89
N THR A 316 5.60 34.32 27.09
CA THR A 316 5.02 32.97 26.96
C THR A 316 5.52 31.95 28.00
N LEU A 317 6.68 32.18 28.62
CA LEU A 317 7.29 31.26 29.60
C LEU A 317 7.37 31.91 30.99
N ARG A 318 7.05 31.15 32.04
CA ARG A 318 7.04 31.60 33.43
C ARG A 318 7.69 30.55 34.34
N LEU A 319 8.76 30.92 35.04
CA LEU A 319 9.37 30.09 36.08
C LEU A 319 8.73 30.39 37.44
N ASN A 320 8.18 29.36 38.10
CA ASN A 320 7.58 29.47 39.42
C ASN A 320 8.61 29.25 40.55
N GLN A 321 8.27 29.70 41.76
CA GLN A 321 9.12 29.57 42.95
C GLN A 321 9.36 28.12 43.39
N ASP A 322 8.47 27.20 42.99
CA ASP A 322 8.57 25.77 43.23
C ASP A 322 9.46 25.05 42.19
N GLY A 323 10.09 25.79 41.27
CA GLY A 323 10.95 25.25 40.22
C GLY A 323 10.20 24.76 38.98
N SER A 324 8.87 24.84 38.95
CA SER A 324 8.07 24.47 37.77
C SER A 324 8.13 25.54 36.66
N LEU A 325 8.22 25.10 35.41
CA LEU A 325 8.21 25.97 34.23
C LEU A 325 6.83 25.94 33.56
N GLU A 326 6.15 27.07 33.49
CA GLU A 326 4.86 27.22 32.82
C GLU A 326 5.02 27.84 31.43
N ILE A 327 4.39 27.23 30.42
CA ILE A 327 4.22 27.77 29.08
C ILE A 327 2.77 28.23 28.99
N LEU A 328 2.53 29.54 28.87
CA LEU A 328 1.18 30.14 28.93
C LEU A 328 0.35 29.84 27.68
N ALA A 329 1.01 29.74 26.52
CA ALA A 329 0.41 29.36 25.25
C ALA A 329 1.44 28.61 24.42
N ALA A 330 1.32 27.28 24.39
CA ALA A 330 2.25 26.41 23.68
C ALA A 330 2.21 26.65 22.16
N GLN A 331 3.35 26.73 21.52
CA GLN A 331 3.50 26.83 20.07
C GLN A 331 4.22 25.60 19.51
N SER A 332 4.06 25.33 18.21
CA SER A 332 4.75 24.21 17.56
C SER A 332 6.28 24.24 17.75
N ILE A 333 6.87 25.45 17.83
CA ILE A 333 8.28 25.69 18.11
C ILE A 333 8.73 25.27 19.52
N ASP A 334 7.81 25.16 20.47
CA ASP A 334 8.12 24.74 21.85
C ASP A 334 8.32 23.22 21.98
N SER A 335 8.18 22.47 20.88
CA SER A 335 8.39 21.02 20.87
C SER A 335 9.88 20.66 21.02
N GLY A 336 10.20 19.78 21.97
CA GLY A 336 11.53 19.21 22.14
C GLY A 336 11.83 18.80 23.57
N VAL A 337 13.11 18.56 23.84
CA VAL A 337 13.59 18.14 25.16
C VAL A 337 13.93 19.36 25.99
N TYR A 338 13.26 19.50 27.12
CA TYR A 338 13.59 20.45 28.17
C TYR A 338 14.44 19.76 29.22
N GLN A 339 15.46 20.45 29.73
CA GLN A 339 16.29 19.93 30.82
C GLN A 339 16.18 20.84 32.03
N CYS A 340 15.68 20.32 33.14
CA CYS A 340 15.72 21.01 34.43
C CYS A 340 16.96 20.59 35.21
N THR A 341 17.56 21.53 35.94
CA THR A 341 18.57 21.28 36.96
C THR A 341 18.19 21.98 38.26
N ALA A 342 18.02 21.20 39.33
CA ALA A 342 17.88 21.67 40.69
C ALA A 342 19.25 21.62 41.39
N VAL A 343 19.62 22.68 42.10
CA VAL A 343 20.89 22.80 42.82
C VAL A 343 20.60 23.13 44.28
N ASP A 344 21.04 22.25 45.18
CA ASP A 344 21.07 22.53 46.62
C ASP A 344 22.35 23.32 46.93
N ASN A 345 22.19 24.62 47.20
CA ASN A 345 23.31 25.53 47.44
C ASN A 345 24.04 25.21 48.75
N THR A 346 23.36 24.59 49.72
CA THR A 346 23.94 24.25 51.03
C THR A 346 24.82 23.01 50.96
N ARG A 347 24.42 22.02 50.16
CA ARG A 347 25.14 20.75 49.99
C ARG A 347 26.06 20.75 48.77
N MET A 348 25.96 21.76 47.91
CA MET A 348 26.62 21.83 46.60
C MET A 348 26.38 20.58 45.74
N VAL A 349 25.16 20.06 45.77
CA VAL A 349 24.72 18.91 44.97
C VAL A 349 23.69 19.39 43.95
N ASN A 350 23.78 18.88 42.72
CA ASN A 350 22.81 19.13 41.67
C ASN A 350 22.13 17.84 41.21
N GLU A 351 20.88 17.98 40.77
CA GLU A 351 20.08 16.91 40.17
C GLU A 351 19.44 17.45 38.89
N SER A 352 19.66 16.77 37.76
CA SER A 352 19.10 17.15 36.47
C SER A 352 18.10 16.13 35.95
N ARG A 353 17.06 16.61 35.27
CA ARG A 353 16.00 15.81 34.67
C ARG A 353 15.64 16.32 33.29
N GLU A 354 15.42 15.41 32.35
CA GLU A 354 14.89 15.71 31.04
C GLU A 354 13.37 15.51 31.01
N VAL A 355 12.68 16.39 30.28
CA VAL A 355 11.24 16.33 30.04
C VAL A 355 11.02 16.57 28.55
N ASN A 356 10.51 15.57 27.84
CA ASN A 356 10.24 15.68 26.41
C ASN A 356 8.82 16.18 26.15
N LEU A 357 8.69 17.40 25.62
CA LEU A 357 7.42 18.06 25.27
C LEU A 357 7.14 17.93 23.78
N THR A 358 5.94 17.52 23.39
CA THR A 358 5.47 17.58 22.00
C THR A 358 4.25 18.48 21.90
N VAL A 359 4.34 19.56 21.11
CA VAL A 359 3.22 20.47 20.83
C VAL A 359 2.63 20.15 19.46
N VAL A 360 1.36 19.78 19.44
CA VAL A 360 0.65 19.43 18.21
C VAL A 360 -0.06 20.66 17.67
N ALA A 361 0.35 21.09 16.47
CA ALA A 361 -0.34 22.12 15.72
C ALA A 361 -1.76 21.64 15.37
N GLN A 362 -2.77 22.42 15.76
CA GLN A 362 -4.12 22.21 15.25
C GLN A 362 -4.13 22.64 13.79
N CYS A 363 -4.10 21.68 12.87
CA CYS A 363 -4.46 21.95 11.48
C CYS A 363 -5.97 22.21 11.41
N MET A 364 -6.39 23.43 11.77
CA MET A 364 -7.51 24.06 11.10
C MET A 364 -6.99 24.48 9.72
N GLU A 365 -6.89 23.52 8.80
CA GLU A 365 -6.81 23.88 7.39
C GLU A 365 -8.16 24.52 7.07
N GLU A 366 -8.19 25.86 7.01
CA GLU A 366 -9.14 26.49 6.11
C GLU A 366 -8.97 25.80 4.76
N PRO A 367 -10.05 25.26 4.18
CA PRO A 367 -9.94 24.52 2.94
C PRO A 367 -9.30 25.47 1.93
N PHE A 368 -8.11 25.12 1.46
CA PHE A 368 -7.53 25.71 0.27
C PHE A 368 -8.53 25.49 -0.85
N ASN A 369 -9.39 26.48 -1.03
CA ASN A 369 -10.56 26.37 -1.88
C ASN A 369 -10.02 26.44 -3.31
N THR A 370 -9.74 25.28 -3.89
CA THR A 370 -9.26 25.10 -5.27
C THR A 370 -10.19 25.78 -6.29
N GLY A 371 -11.42 26.14 -5.89
CA GLY A 371 -12.32 27.03 -6.63
C GLY A 371 -11.82 28.48 -6.77
N TYR A 372 -11.12 29.05 -5.78
CA TYR A 372 -10.67 30.45 -5.83
C TYR A 372 -9.45 30.63 -6.74
N THR A 373 -8.52 29.67 -6.72
CA THR A 373 -7.34 29.68 -7.61
C THR A 373 -7.72 29.40 -9.06
N THR A 374 -8.70 28.53 -9.30
CA THR A 374 -9.25 28.30 -10.64
C THR A 374 -10.08 29.48 -11.13
N LEU A 375 -10.89 30.11 -10.29
CA LEU A 375 -11.61 31.34 -10.63
C LEU A 375 -10.66 32.48 -11.00
N MET A 376 -9.61 32.71 -10.19
CA MET A 376 -8.60 33.71 -10.50
C MET A 376 -7.85 33.39 -11.80
N GLY A 377 -7.52 32.12 -12.03
CA GLY A 377 -6.94 31.67 -13.31
C GLY A 377 -7.83 31.99 -14.51
N CYS A 378 -9.14 31.74 -14.40
CA CYS A 378 -10.12 32.07 -15.44
C CYS A 378 -10.26 33.58 -15.67
N VAL A 379 -10.30 34.38 -14.60
CA VAL A 379 -10.39 35.85 -14.70
C VAL A 379 -9.16 36.41 -15.41
N VAL A 380 -7.96 35.96 -15.04
CA VAL A 380 -6.70 36.41 -15.65
C VAL A 380 -6.64 36.03 -17.13
N THR A 381 -7.05 34.81 -17.51
CA THR A 381 -7.07 34.39 -18.93
C THR A 381 -8.07 35.18 -19.75
N LEU A 382 -9.26 35.48 -19.22
CA LEU A 382 -10.26 36.31 -19.90
C LEU A 382 -9.74 37.74 -20.16
N VAL A 383 -9.08 38.34 -19.17
CA VAL A 383 -8.48 39.67 -19.31
C VAL A 383 -7.38 39.68 -20.38
N LEU A 384 -6.54 38.64 -20.44
CA LEU A 384 -5.49 38.53 -21.44
C LEU A 384 -6.04 38.34 -22.87
N ILE A 385 -7.11 37.56 -23.04
CA ILE A 385 -7.77 37.38 -24.34
C ILE A 385 -8.41 38.69 -24.81
N LEU A 386 -9.09 39.41 -23.91
CA LEU A 386 -9.67 40.71 -24.22
C LEU A 386 -8.59 41.74 -24.57
N MET A 387 -7.46 41.75 -23.85
CA MET A 387 -6.32 42.58 -24.21
C MET A 387 -5.80 42.24 -25.61
N TYR A 388 -5.64 40.97 -25.93
CA TYR A 388 -5.16 40.54 -27.25
C TYR A 388 -6.10 40.99 -28.38
N LEU A 389 -7.42 40.85 -28.19
CA LEU A 389 -8.43 41.18 -29.21
C LEU A 389 -8.63 42.69 -29.41
N TYR A 390 -8.46 43.49 -28.36
CA TYR A 390 -8.79 44.93 -28.41
C TYR A 390 -7.57 45.86 -28.42
N LEU A 391 -6.37 45.38 -28.06
CA LEU A 391 -5.16 46.21 -27.98
C LEU A 391 -4.07 45.84 -28.99
N THR A 392 -4.29 44.87 -29.88
CA THR A 392 -3.42 44.70 -31.05
C THR A 392 -3.94 45.55 -32.21
N PRO A 393 -3.25 46.64 -32.62
CA PRO A 393 -3.74 47.49 -33.69
C PRO A 393 -3.51 46.78 -35.02
N CYS A 394 -4.59 46.51 -35.75
CA CYS A 394 -4.55 46.18 -37.17
C CYS A 394 -3.69 47.20 -37.92
N ARG A 395 -2.66 46.74 -38.66
CA ARG A 395 -2.03 47.53 -39.73
C ARG A 395 -2.34 46.89 -41.08
N CYS A 396 -3.26 47.51 -41.81
CA CYS A 396 -3.42 47.36 -43.25
C CYS A 396 -2.40 48.22 -44.00
N GLY A 397 -1.96 47.77 -45.19
CA GLY A 397 -1.61 48.65 -46.32
C GLY A 397 -0.20 48.56 -46.95
N CYS A 398 -0.15 48.20 -48.25
CA CYS A 398 0.88 48.48 -49.28
C CYS A 398 2.17 47.60 -49.24
N CYS A 399 2.66 46.95 -50.31
CA CYS A 399 2.95 47.38 -51.70
C CYS A 399 3.06 46.21 -52.73
N LYS A 400 3.05 46.59 -54.02
CA LYS A 400 2.90 45.86 -55.32
C LYS A 400 3.87 44.70 -55.68
N PRO A 401 3.53 43.86 -56.68
CA PRO A 401 4.34 42.72 -57.15
C PRO A 401 5.31 43.07 -58.30
N PRO A 402 6.41 42.31 -58.52
CA PRO A 402 7.19 42.32 -59.77
C PRO A 402 6.81 41.14 -60.72
N PRO A 403 7.11 41.23 -62.04
CA PRO A 403 6.62 40.33 -63.08
C PRO A 403 7.50 39.07 -63.29
N PRO A 404 7.07 38.08 -64.13
CA PRO A 404 7.56 36.70 -64.06
C PRO A 404 8.74 36.39 -64.99
N SER A 405 9.55 35.40 -64.59
CA SER A 405 10.42 34.63 -65.50
C SER A 405 10.41 33.15 -65.09
N PRO A 406 10.63 32.21 -66.03
CA PRO A 406 9.87 30.97 -66.08
C PRO A 406 10.58 29.75 -65.48
N SER A 407 9.72 28.87 -64.91
CA SER A 407 9.77 27.40 -64.81
C SER A 407 11.12 26.68 -64.88
N ILE A 408 11.39 25.83 -63.87
CA ILE A 408 11.04 24.40 -63.93
C ILE A 408 11.06 23.80 -62.52
N SER A 409 9.95 23.14 -62.21
CA SER A 409 9.63 22.26 -61.08
C SER A 409 10.61 21.08 -60.95
N THR A 410 10.91 20.50 -59.78
CA THR A 410 9.95 19.91 -58.82
C THR A 410 10.62 19.65 -57.46
N SER A 411 9.93 20.11 -56.40
CA SER A 411 9.69 19.54 -55.05
C SER A 411 10.63 18.46 -54.47
N GLY A 412 11.09 18.52 -53.22
CA GLY A 412 10.66 19.34 -52.09
C GLY A 412 10.84 18.55 -50.79
N GLU A 413 11.60 19.14 -49.87
CA GLU A 413 12.13 18.62 -48.62
C GLU A 413 11.13 18.62 -47.44
N ASP A 414 11.49 17.79 -46.45
CA ASP A 414 11.45 17.96 -44.99
C ASP A 414 10.57 19.04 -44.29
N ARG A 415 9.80 18.50 -43.33
CA ARG A 415 9.69 18.81 -41.88
C ARG A 415 9.12 20.14 -41.33
N CYS A 416 8.34 19.89 -40.25
CA CYS A 416 8.01 20.70 -39.06
C CYS A 416 6.85 21.70 -39.13
N THR A 417 5.77 21.44 -38.40
CA THR A 417 5.43 22.15 -37.13
C THR A 417 4.15 21.60 -36.46
N LEU A 418 4.14 21.77 -35.13
CA LEU A 418 3.14 21.38 -34.12
C LEU A 418 1.81 22.14 -34.21
N ALA A 419 0.69 21.48 -33.86
CA ALA A 419 -0.41 22.08 -33.08
C ALA A 419 -1.47 21.04 -32.61
N SER A 420 -1.64 20.94 -31.27
CA SER A 420 -2.88 20.79 -30.47
C SER A 420 -4.04 19.93 -31.03
N ILE A 421 -4.43 18.79 -30.44
CA ILE A 421 -5.08 18.56 -29.13
C ILE A 421 -6.18 19.58 -28.81
N PHE A 422 -7.43 19.12 -28.98
CA PHE A 422 -8.72 19.55 -28.42
C PHE A 422 -9.81 19.77 -29.49
N ALA A 423 -10.51 18.69 -29.84
CA ALA A 423 -11.86 18.77 -30.37
C ALA A 423 -12.67 17.57 -29.85
N ALA A 424 -13.65 17.86 -28.99
CA ALA A 424 -14.76 16.98 -28.62
C ALA A 424 -16.07 17.67 -29.07
N PRO A 425 -17.24 17.00 -29.03
CA PRO A 425 -17.91 16.51 -30.22
C PRO A 425 -19.19 17.27 -30.53
N SER A 426 -19.71 17.12 -31.75
CA SER A 426 -21.13 17.37 -32.02
C SER A 426 -21.73 16.31 -32.94
N THR A 427 -22.92 15.91 -32.52
CA THR A 427 -23.92 15.01 -33.12
C THR A 427 -24.34 15.44 -34.53
N ASP A 428 -24.51 14.53 -35.48
CA ASP A 428 -25.82 13.92 -35.76
C ASP A 428 -25.75 12.79 -36.81
N ARG A 429 -26.73 11.89 -36.75
CA ARG A 429 -26.88 10.63 -37.50
C ARG A 429 -27.25 10.83 -38.97
N LEU A 430 -26.79 9.91 -39.85
CA LEU A 430 -27.63 9.17 -40.81
C LEU A 430 -26.91 7.98 -41.49
N LYS A 431 -27.28 6.78 -41.01
CA LYS A 431 -27.52 5.47 -41.67
C LYS A 431 -26.74 5.07 -42.96
N SER A 432 -26.06 3.91 -42.89
CA SER A 432 -26.34 2.65 -43.64
C SER A 432 -25.17 1.66 -43.53
N LYS A 433 -25.23 0.68 -42.61
CA LYS A 433 -25.41 -0.77 -42.87
C LYS A 433 -24.43 -1.44 -43.84
N SER A 434 -23.54 -2.27 -43.28
CA SER A 434 -23.28 -3.64 -43.74
C SER A 434 -22.85 -4.48 -42.53
N GLN A 435 -23.56 -5.59 -42.35
CA GLN A 435 -23.58 -6.49 -41.21
C GLN A 435 -23.07 -7.86 -41.66
N SER A 436 -22.23 -8.51 -40.86
CA SER A 436 -22.13 -9.97 -40.84
C SER A 436 -21.68 -10.46 -39.45
N ASP A 437 -22.68 -10.61 -38.59
CA ASP A 437 -22.93 -11.66 -37.60
C ASP A 437 -21.73 -12.40 -36.96
N ARG A 438 -21.58 -12.19 -35.65
CA ARG A 438 -21.22 -13.26 -34.71
C ARG A 438 -22.50 -13.72 -34.02
N HIS A 439 -22.84 -14.99 -34.16
CA HIS A 439 -23.80 -15.66 -33.29
C HIS A 439 -23.06 -16.47 -32.23
N VAL A 440 -23.54 -16.30 -31.00
CA VAL A 440 -23.26 -17.10 -29.81
C VAL A 440 -24.05 -18.41 -29.92
N VAL A 441 -23.50 -19.52 -29.43
CA VAL A 441 -24.30 -20.67 -29.02
C VAL A 441 -23.97 -21.01 -27.57
N PHE A 442 -24.96 -20.75 -26.71
CA PHE A 442 -25.11 -21.31 -25.37
C PHE A 442 -25.26 -22.83 -25.46
N LEU A 443 -24.60 -23.56 -24.56
CA LEU A 443 -25.04 -24.87 -24.10
C LEU A 443 -24.82 -24.97 -22.58
N GLU A 444 -25.83 -24.57 -21.83
CA GLU A 444 -26.20 -25.11 -20.53
C GLU A 444 -27.74 -25.07 -20.45
N PRO A 445 -28.42 -25.81 -19.55
CA PRO A 445 -27.92 -26.67 -18.48
C PRO A 445 -28.70 -28.00 -18.37
N LEU A 446 -28.49 -28.78 -17.30
CA LEU A 446 -29.56 -29.30 -16.42
C LEU A 446 -28.92 -30.12 -15.26
N LEU A 447 -29.00 -29.63 -14.01
CA LEU A 447 -29.23 -30.50 -12.85
C LEU A 447 -30.04 -29.75 -11.78
N MET A 448 -31.05 -30.47 -11.27
CA MET A 448 -32.22 -30.04 -10.50
C MET A 448 -31.93 -29.39 -9.14
N GLY A 449 -32.70 -28.34 -8.82
CA GLY A 449 -33.02 -27.95 -7.45
C GLY A 449 -34.33 -28.60 -6.98
N LYS A 450 -34.39 -29.01 -5.70
CA LYS A 450 -35.66 -29.35 -5.05
C LYS A 450 -36.54 -28.09 -5.01
N ASN A 451 -37.62 -28.12 -5.80
CA ASN A 451 -38.59 -27.05 -6.07
C ASN A 451 -38.18 -25.95 -7.09
N GLY A 452 -37.42 -26.33 -8.12
CA GLY A 452 -37.78 -25.96 -9.51
C GLY A 452 -37.66 -24.51 -10.02
N GLN A 453 -36.97 -23.58 -9.35
CA GLN A 453 -36.62 -22.27 -9.93
C GLN A 453 -35.17 -21.83 -9.60
N PRO A 454 -34.33 -21.47 -10.59
CA PRO A 454 -32.96 -21.02 -10.36
C PRO A 454 -32.84 -19.49 -10.24
N PHE A 455 -32.13 -19.04 -9.20
CA PHE A 455 -31.62 -17.67 -9.02
C PHE A 455 -30.22 -17.58 -9.64
N VAL A 456 -29.96 -16.60 -10.50
CA VAL A 456 -28.63 -16.30 -11.05
C VAL A 456 -28.00 -15.18 -10.21
N VAL A 457 -26.79 -15.40 -9.72
CA VAL A 457 -25.94 -14.37 -9.11
C VAL A 457 -24.84 -14.06 -10.12
N GLU A 458 -24.84 -12.86 -10.68
CA GLU A 458 -23.74 -12.36 -11.52
C GLU A 458 -22.52 -12.03 -10.64
N GLN A 459 -21.33 -12.49 -11.05
CA GLN A 459 -20.05 -12.10 -10.45
C GLN A 459 -19.34 -11.08 -11.36
N PRO A 460 -18.72 -10.02 -10.83
CA PRO A 460 -18.06 -9.00 -11.65
C PRO A 460 -16.73 -9.50 -12.24
N THR A 461 -16.44 -9.08 -13.48
CA THR A 461 -15.17 -9.31 -14.18
C THR A 461 -14.11 -8.27 -13.79
N ILE A 462 -12.93 -8.71 -13.36
CA ILE A 462 -11.79 -7.85 -12.96
C ILE A 462 -10.77 -7.75 -14.10
N GLU A 463 -10.41 -6.53 -14.50
CA GLU A 463 -9.37 -6.22 -15.51
C GLU A 463 -8.07 -5.73 -14.85
N TRP A 464 -6.91 -6.21 -15.34
CA TRP A 464 -5.57 -6.02 -14.72
C TRP A 464 -4.62 -5.17 -15.58
N ASP A 465 -3.84 -4.29 -14.95
CA ASP A 465 -2.65 -3.68 -15.55
C ASP A 465 -1.43 -4.59 -15.37
N THR A 466 -0.88 -5.11 -16.46
CA THR A 466 0.29 -5.99 -16.46
C THR A 466 1.61 -5.29 -16.14
N GLU A 467 1.69 -3.96 -16.22
CA GLU A 467 2.94 -3.22 -15.98
C GLU A 467 3.07 -2.73 -14.54
N ASN A 468 1.95 -2.44 -13.85
CA ASN A 468 1.97 -1.85 -12.50
C ASN A 468 1.39 -2.73 -11.38
N PHE A 469 0.79 -3.89 -11.71
CA PHE A 469 0.16 -4.80 -10.75
C PHE A 469 -0.83 -4.07 -9.82
N THR A 470 -1.74 -3.29 -10.41
CA THR A 470 -2.84 -2.58 -9.74
C THR A 470 -4.18 -2.91 -10.41
N ILE A 471 -5.26 -2.92 -9.62
CA ILE A 471 -6.64 -3.11 -10.08
C ILE A 471 -7.11 -1.80 -10.75
N ILE A 472 -7.67 -1.85 -11.97
CA ILE A 472 -8.01 -0.63 -12.73
C ILE A 472 -9.43 -0.10 -12.46
N ARG A 473 -10.45 -0.94 -12.22
CA ARG A 473 -11.80 -0.53 -11.74
C ARG A 473 -12.78 -1.71 -11.74
N GLU A 474 -13.73 -1.71 -10.80
CA GLU A 474 -15.00 -2.43 -10.93
C GLU A 474 -15.94 -1.60 -11.83
N ARG A 475 -16.49 -2.21 -12.89
CA ARG A 475 -17.60 -1.62 -13.65
C ARG A 475 -18.90 -2.19 -13.07
N ASN A 476 -19.59 -1.41 -12.25
CA ASN A 476 -21.00 -1.64 -11.96
C ASN A 476 -21.81 -1.10 -13.15
N ASP A 477 -22.23 -1.98 -14.05
CA ASP A 477 -23.32 -1.68 -14.97
C ASP A 477 -24.63 -2.13 -14.30
N SER A 478 -25.39 -1.18 -13.72
CA SER A 478 -26.85 -1.06 -13.89
C SER A 478 -27.50 -0.13 -12.85
N GLU A 479 -28.37 0.75 -13.36
CA GLU A 479 -29.52 1.39 -12.70
C GLU A 479 -30.43 0.40 -11.95
#